data_AF-A0A3D5RPM0-F1
#
_entry.id   AF-A0A3D5RPM0-F1
#
_cell.length_a   1.000
_cell.length_b   1.000
_cell.length_c   1.000
_cell.angle_alpha   90.00
_cell.angle_beta   90.00
_cell.angle_gamma   90.00
#
_symmetry.space_group_name_H-M   'P 1'
#
loop_
_entity.id
_entity.type
_entity.pdbx_description
1 polymer ?
#
loop_
_entity_poly.entity_id
_entity_poly.type
_entity_poly.pdbx_seq_one_letter_code
_entity_poly.pdbx_strand_id
1 'polypeptide(L)'
;MAYKYSVGRRDFGDIDYEGDTNTQIDFDDDYIGLVAGGNNTLIVSGSSVGIGTAIPDANELLTLDGVDGDHECNIQFREDGTNRAKVGINDSNNLVFHNQTTNKHIVFKVNDGGVTREGIRINGAVPEVVVNESSDSLVDFRVESDSNTHMFFVDGAANTVGINTSNPTQLLDINGDAIRLRSPLTPSSASDLGEAGMICWDANYLYVCVATDTWKRIPLDSW
;
A
#
# COMPACT_ATOMS: atom_id res chain seq x y z
N MET A 1 -2.26 -57.84 -30.93
CA MET A 1 -3.34 -57.33 -30.07
C MET A 1 -3.39 -55.82 -30.27
N ALA A 2 -4.40 -55.32 -30.96
CA ALA A 2 -4.54 -53.89 -31.20
C ALA A 2 -5.23 -53.26 -29.98
N TYR A 3 -4.52 -52.40 -29.26
CA TYR A 3 -5.17 -51.53 -28.28
C TYR A 3 -6.05 -50.56 -29.05
N LYS A 4 -7.36 -50.83 -29.01
CA LYS A 4 -8.40 -49.96 -29.55
C LYS A 4 -8.42 -48.73 -28.66
N TYR A 5 -7.83 -47.62 -29.11
CA TYR A 5 -8.00 -46.32 -28.46
C TYR A 5 -9.51 -46.03 -28.44
N SER A 6 -10.12 -45.96 -27.26
CA SER A 6 -11.51 -45.56 -27.17
C SER A 6 -11.60 -44.07 -27.46
N VAL A 7 -12.27 -43.71 -28.55
CA VAL A 7 -12.62 -42.33 -28.89
C VAL A 7 -14.11 -42.17 -28.60
N GLY A 8 -14.44 -41.57 -27.46
CA GLY A 8 -15.82 -41.36 -26.99
C GLY A 8 -15.89 -40.93 -25.52
N ARG A 9 -17.05 -40.40 -25.09
CA ARG A 9 -17.36 -40.10 -23.69
C ARG A 9 -17.25 -41.38 -22.86
N ARG A 10 -16.65 -41.28 -21.67
CA ARG A 10 -16.59 -42.35 -20.68
C ARG A 10 -17.12 -41.82 -19.37
N ASP A 11 -17.95 -42.62 -18.71
CA ASP A 11 -18.47 -42.32 -17.38
C ASP A 11 -17.65 -43.19 -16.40
N PHE A 12 -17.05 -42.53 -15.42
CA PHE A 12 -16.30 -43.13 -14.32
C PHE A 12 -16.86 -42.54 -13.01
N GLY A 13 -16.83 -43.32 -11.93
CA GLY A 13 -16.98 -42.75 -10.60
C GLY A 13 -15.66 -42.13 -10.12
N ASP A 14 -15.55 -41.92 -8.82
CA ASP A 14 -14.35 -41.39 -8.17
C ASP A 14 -13.10 -42.23 -8.49
N ILE A 15 -11.95 -41.56 -8.37
CA ILE A 15 -10.64 -42.18 -8.48
C ILE A 15 -9.98 -42.12 -7.11
N ASP A 16 -9.96 -43.26 -6.41
CA ASP A 16 -9.34 -43.40 -5.10
C ASP A 16 -7.86 -43.81 -5.21
N TYR A 17 -7.02 -43.33 -4.28
CA TYR A 17 -5.69 -43.89 -4.10
C TYR A 17 -5.74 -45.11 -3.18
N GLU A 18 -5.48 -46.30 -3.72
CA GLU A 18 -5.53 -47.58 -2.98
C GLU A 18 -4.73 -47.64 -1.66
N GLY A 19 -3.71 -46.80 -1.49
CA GLY A 19 -2.85 -46.77 -0.31
C GLY A 19 -3.28 -45.78 0.79
N ASP A 20 -4.34 -45.00 0.57
CA ASP A 20 -4.82 -43.99 1.52
C ASP A 20 -6.35 -43.92 1.48
N THR A 21 -6.98 -43.94 2.65
CA THR A 21 -8.45 -43.96 2.73
C THR A 21 -9.09 -42.59 2.57
N ASN A 22 -8.28 -41.54 2.36
CA ASN A 22 -8.77 -40.16 2.41
C ASN A 22 -8.17 -39.25 1.31
N THR A 23 -7.64 -39.86 0.25
CA THR A 23 -7.09 -39.16 -0.92
C THR A 23 -7.74 -39.69 -2.19
N GLN A 24 -8.46 -38.83 -2.90
CA GLN A 24 -9.23 -39.19 -4.10
C GLN A 24 -9.42 -37.99 -5.04
N ILE A 25 -9.75 -38.28 -6.31
CA ILE A 25 -10.40 -37.33 -7.23
C ILE A 25 -11.88 -37.67 -7.23
N ASP A 26 -12.69 -36.72 -6.78
CA ASP A 26 -14.13 -36.84 -6.60
C ASP A 26 -14.85 -36.24 -7.81
N PHE A 27 -15.78 -36.99 -8.41
CA PHE A 27 -16.59 -36.55 -9.55
C PHE A 27 -18.07 -36.61 -9.19
N ASP A 28 -18.73 -35.46 -9.27
CA ASP A 28 -20.18 -35.35 -9.08
C ASP A 28 -20.79 -34.41 -10.14
N ASP A 29 -22.10 -34.20 -10.11
CA ASP A 29 -22.81 -33.34 -11.04
C ASP A 29 -22.24 -31.92 -11.01
N ASP A 30 -21.70 -31.50 -12.15
CA ASP A 30 -21.03 -30.21 -12.35
C ASP A 30 -19.91 -29.94 -11.31
N TYR A 31 -19.31 -30.99 -10.74
CA TYR A 31 -18.32 -30.90 -9.68
C TYR A 31 -17.13 -31.83 -9.92
N ILE A 32 -15.93 -31.30 -9.67
CA ILE A 32 -14.69 -32.09 -9.61
C ILE A 32 -13.87 -31.62 -8.41
N GLY A 33 -13.57 -32.52 -7.48
CA GLY A 33 -12.82 -32.24 -6.26
C GLY A 33 -11.50 -32.99 -6.18
N LEU A 34 -10.44 -32.32 -5.73
CA LEU A 34 -9.20 -32.97 -5.28
C LEU A 34 -9.22 -33.07 -3.76
N VAL A 35 -9.34 -34.30 -3.25
CA VAL A 35 -9.42 -34.62 -1.83
C VAL A 35 -8.07 -35.11 -1.33
N ALA A 36 -7.60 -34.55 -0.23
CA ALA A 36 -6.42 -35.05 0.49
C ALA A 36 -6.67 -34.93 2.00
N GLY A 37 -6.30 -35.96 2.77
CA GLY A 37 -6.53 -35.96 4.21
C GLY A 37 -8.03 -35.94 4.58
N GLY A 38 -8.91 -36.33 3.66
CA GLY A 38 -10.36 -36.34 3.81
C GLY A 38 -11.03 -34.98 3.63
N ASN A 39 -10.27 -33.96 3.20
CA ASN A 39 -10.80 -32.62 2.95
C ASN A 39 -10.62 -32.24 1.48
N ASN A 40 -11.62 -31.57 0.91
CA ASN A 40 -11.51 -30.97 -0.41
C ASN A 40 -10.49 -29.84 -0.39
N THR A 41 -9.45 -29.93 -1.21
CA THR A 41 -8.36 -28.94 -1.26
C THR A 41 -8.53 -27.97 -2.43
N LEU A 42 -8.81 -28.50 -3.63
CA LEU A 42 -9.08 -27.72 -4.85
C LEU A 42 -10.33 -28.29 -5.52
N ILE A 43 -11.25 -27.43 -5.86
CA ILE A 43 -12.54 -27.81 -6.42
C ILE A 43 -12.84 -26.97 -7.65
N VAL A 44 -13.44 -27.60 -8.65
CA VAL A 44 -14.22 -26.94 -9.69
C VAL A 44 -15.67 -27.28 -9.46
N SER A 45 -16.53 -26.28 -9.30
CA SER A 45 -17.98 -26.47 -9.13
C SER A 45 -18.72 -25.47 -10.01
N GLY A 46 -19.54 -25.97 -10.94
CA GLY A 46 -20.16 -25.19 -11.99
C GLY A 46 -19.13 -24.47 -12.85
N SER A 47 -19.06 -23.13 -12.72
CA SER A 47 -18.13 -22.27 -13.47
C SER A 47 -17.05 -21.62 -12.59
N SER A 48 -16.91 -22.07 -11.34
CA SER A 48 -16.04 -21.45 -10.33
C SER A 48 -15.05 -22.45 -9.74
N VAL A 49 -13.94 -21.91 -9.20
CA VAL A 49 -12.90 -22.67 -8.50
C VAL A 49 -12.92 -22.33 -7.01
N GLY A 50 -12.91 -23.34 -6.15
CA GLY A 50 -12.77 -23.21 -4.70
C GLY A 50 -11.45 -23.78 -4.21
N ILE A 51 -10.77 -23.08 -3.30
CA ILE A 51 -9.62 -23.60 -2.54
C ILE A 51 -9.95 -23.44 -1.06
N GLY A 52 -9.93 -24.56 -0.33
CA GLY A 52 -10.34 -24.59 1.08
C GLY A 52 -11.86 -24.57 1.31
N THR A 53 -12.68 -24.57 0.25
CA THR A 53 -14.15 -24.62 0.34
C THR A 53 -14.78 -25.53 -0.69
N ALA A 54 -15.82 -26.26 -0.26
CA ALA A 54 -16.71 -27.08 -1.11
C ALA A 54 -17.66 -26.26 -1.99
N ILE A 55 -17.89 -25.00 -1.62
CA ILE A 55 -18.94 -24.15 -2.18
C ILE A 55 -18.30 -22.80 -2.53
N PRO A 56 -17.58 -22.68 -3.66
CA PRO A 56 -17.08 -21.38 -4.10
C PRO A 56 -18.25 -20.40 -4.31
N ASP A 57 -18.00 -19.10 -4.10
CA ASP A 57 -18.99 -18.07 -4.37
C ASP A 57 -19.39 -18.13 -5.84
N ALA A 58 -20.69 -18.25 -6.11
CA ALA A 58 -21.24 -18.38 -7.45
C ALA A 58 -21.04 -17.11 -8.31
N ASN A 59 -20.67 -15.98 -7.71
CA ASN A 59 -20.41 -14.71 -8.40
C ASN A 59 -18.93 -14.48 -8.69
N GLU A 60 -18.04 -15.31 -8.15
CA GLU A 60 -16.60 -15.16 -8.33
C GLU A 60 -16.00 -16.39 -9.01
N LEU A 61 -14.97 -16.17 -9.84
CA LEU A 61 -14.31 -17.27 -10.55
C LEU A 61 -13.39 -18.09 -9.63
N LEU A 62 -12.84 -17.48 -8.58
CA LEU A 62 -11.96 -18.13 -7.61
C LEU A 62 -12.33 -17.68 -6.20
N THR A 63 -12.67 -18.65 -5.35
CA THR A 63 -12.84 -18.46 -3.91
C THR A 63 -11.69 -19.12 -3.17
N LEU A 64 -11.00 -18.34 -2.34
CA LEU A 64 -10.05 -18.85 -1.35
C LEU A 64 -10.75 -18.75 0.00
N ASP A 65 -10.97 -19.87 0.67
CA ASP A 65 -11.63 -19.92 1.98
C ASP A 65 -10.63 -20.43 3.01
N GLY A 66 -10.28 -19.55 3.94
CA GLY A 66 -9.37 -19.83 5.04
C GLY A 66 -10.14 -19.99 6.34
N VAL A 67 -9.42 -20.30 7.41
CA VAL A 67 -10.00 -20.38 8.75
C VAL A 67 -9.37 -19.31 9.62
N ASP A 68 -10.18 -18.43 10.21
CA ASP A 68 -9.70 -17.37 11.12
C ASP A 68 -8.84 -17.96 12.25
N GLY A 69 -7.66 -17.39 12.49
CA GLY A 69 -6.70 -17.84 13.50
C GLY A 69 -5.94 -19.14 13.17
N ASP A 70 -6.29 -19.79 12.06
CA ASP A 70 -5.49 -20.83 11.40
C ASP A 70 -5.16 -20.32 9.99
N HIS A 71 -4.84 -21.17 9.00
CA HIS A 71 -4.52 -20.80 7.62
C HIS A 71 -5.53 -19.78 7.02
N GLU A 72 -5.27 -18.50 7.26
CA GLU A 72 -6.01 -17.33 6.78
C GLU A 72 -6.03 -17.32 5.24
N CYS A 73 -7.05 -16.71 4.66
CA CYS A 73 -7.21 -16.56 3.21
C CYS A 73 -6.06 -15.74 2.59
N ASN A 74 -5.01 -16.43 2.12
CA ASN A 74 -3.82 -15.82 1.54
C ASN A 74 -3.34 -16.58 0.30
N ILE A 75 -2.81 -15.83 -0.66
CA ILE A 75 -1.89 -16.35 -1.67
C ILE A 75 -0.47 -16.21 -1.13
N GLN A 76 0.19 -17.34 -0.84
CA GLN A 76 1.52 -17.38 -0.25
C GLN A 76 2.61 -17.55 -1.32
N PHE A 77 3.59 -16.65 -1.32
CA PHE A 77 4.79 -16.74 -2.15
C PHE A 77 5.94 -17.31 -1.33
N ARG A 78 6.55 -18.41 -1.82
CA ARG A 78 7.69 -19.09 -1.20
C ARG A 78 8.84 -19.21 -2.19
N GLU A 79 10.05 -19.20 -1.66
CA GLU A 79 11.28 -19.50 -2.41
C GLU A 79 12.15 -20.40 -1.52
N ASP A 80 12.64 -21.51 -2.08
CA ASP A 80 13.45 -22.51 -1.39
C ASP A 80 12.85 -22.95 -0.04
N GLY A 81 11.53 -23.16 -0.03
CA GLY A 81 10.79 -23.58 1.16
C GLY A 81 10.56 -22.50 2.22
N THR A 82 11.03 -21.27 2.01
CA THR A 82 10.84 -20.15 2.95
C THR A 82 9.70 -19.23 2.50
N ASN A 83 8.84 -18.80 3.42
CA ASN A 83 7.79 -17.80 3.15
C ASN A 83 8.44 -16.43 2.88
N ARG A 84 8.09 -15.81 1.75
CA ARG A 84 8.66 -14.52 1.33
C ARG A 84 7.65 -13.39 1.44
N ALA A 85 6.46 -13.59 0.92
CA ALA A 85 5.40 -12.62 0.95
C ALA A 85 4.04 -13.31 0.85
N LYS A 86 2.99 -12.61 1.27
CA LYS A 86 1.60 -13.02 1.06
C LYS A 86 0.70 -11.83 0.75
N VAL A 87 -0.36 -12.10 -0.02
CA VAL A 87 -1.48 -11.19 -0.21
C VAL A 87 -2.76 -11.90 0.21
N GLY A 88 -3.60 -11.23 1.00
CA GLY A 88 -4.78 -11.88 1.55
C GLY A 88 -5.56 -11.02 2.54
N ILE A 89 -6.55 -11.62 3.18
CA ILE A 89 -7.32 -11.02 4.27
C ILE A 89 -6.81 -11.60 5.59
N ASN A 90 -6.57 -10.75 6.59
CA ASN A 90 -6.20 -11.19 7.94
C ASN A 90 -7.40 -11.36 8.86
N ASP A 91 -7.18 -11.94 10.06
CA ASP A 91 -8.22 -12.15 11.09
C ASP A 91 -8.94 -10.86 11.55
N SER A 92 -8.40 -9.68 11.21
CA SER A 92 -9.03 -8.38 11.48
C SER A 92 -9.77 -7.81 10.28
N ASN A 93 -10.04 -8.63 9.26
CA ASN A 93 -10.72 -8.28 8.02
C ASN A 93 -10.00 -7.21 7.17
N ASN A 94 -8.68 -7.04 7.34
CA ASN A 94 -7.90 -6.13 6.52
C ASN A 94 -7.36 -6.85 5.30
N LEU A 95 -7.38 -6.20 4.13
CA LEU A 95 -6.55 -6.59 3.00
C LEU A 95 -5.08 -6.26 3.32
N VAL A 96 -4.22 -7.26 3.18
CA VAL A 96 -2.80 -7.14 3.53
C VAL A 96 -1.93 -7.52 2.34
N PHE A 97 -0.95 -6.67 2.06
CA PHE A 97 0.22 -6.99 1.24
C PHE A 97 1.42 -7.10 2.20
N HIS A 98 1.82 -8.32 2.53
CA HIS A 98 2.78 -8.58 3.59
C HIS A 98 4.09 -9.13 3.03
N ASN A 99 5.17 -8.37 3.19
CA ASN A 99 6.52 -8.90 3.04
C ASN A 99 6.94 -9.56 4.37
N GLN A 100 7.10 -10.88 4.36
CA GLN A 100 7.42 -11.67 5.55
C GLN A 100 8.93 -11.77 5.79
N THR A 101 9.74 -11.14 4.93
CA THR A 101 11.19 -11.10 5.07
C THR A 101 11.61 -9.88 5.87
N THR A 102 12.41 -10.09 6.92
CA THR A 102 12.90 -9.00 7.78
C THR A 102 13.61 -7.91 6.98
N ASN A 103 13.26 -6.64 7.28
CA ASN A 103 13.86 -5.45 6.68
C ASN A 103 13.75 -5.42 5.14
N LYS A 104 12.59 -5.83 4.60
CA LYS A 104 12.27 -5.74 3.17
C LYS A 104 11.02 -4.90 2.95
N HIS A 105 10.86 -4.45 1.71
CA HIS A 105 9.88 -3.42 1.34
C HIS A 105 8.66 -4.02 0.66
N ILE A 106 7.59 -3.24 0.60
CA ILE A 106 6.58 -3.36 -0.47
C ILE A 106 6.93 -2.31 -1.52
N VAL A 107 7.08 -2.72 -2.77
CA VAL A 107 7.54 -1.85 -3.87
C VAL A 107 6.57 -1.92 -5.02
N PHE A 108 6.04 -0.76 -5.42
CA PHE A 108 5.19 -0.62 -6.59
C PHE A 108 6.02 -0.06 -7.74
N LYS A 109 6.11 -0.84 -8.82
CA LYS A 109 6.91 -0.50 -9.99
C LYS A 109 6.02 -0.38 -11.22
N VAL A 110 6.39 0.52 -12.12
CA VAL A 110 5.73 0.75 -13.40
C VAL A 110 6.73 0.61 -14.53
N ASN A 111 6.26 0.26 -15.73
CA ASN A 111 7.07 0.30 -16.94
C ASN A 111 6.74 1.57 -17.73
N ASP A 112 7.76 2.34 -18.06
CA ASP A 112 7.65 3.53 -18.91
C ASP A 112 8.66 3.39 -20.05
N GLY A 113 8.16 3.15 -21.26
CA GLY A 113 9.00 3.01 -22.46
C GLY A 113 10.03 1.88 -22.37
N GLY A 114 9.75 0.78 -21.65
CA GLY A 114 10.68 -0.32 -21.45
C GLY A 114 11.62 -0.17 -20.25
N VAL A 115 11.59 0.98 -19.56
CA VAL A 115 12.35 1.20 -18.32
C VAL A 115 11.43 0.97 -17.12
N THR A 116 11.86 0.10 -16.20
CA THR A 116 11.14 -0.10 -14.94
C THR A 116 11.47 1.03 -13.98
N ARG A 117 10.44 1.77 -13.55
CA ARG A 117 10.52 2.83 -12.56
C ARG A 117 9.84 2.41 -11.27
N GLU A 118 10.30 2.92 -10.14
CA GLU A 118 9.62 2.76 -8.86
C GLU A 118 8.70 3.97 -8.63
N GLY A 119 7.42 3.71 -8.38
CA GLY A 119 6.46 4.78 -8.09
C GLY A 119 6.40 5.09 -6.59
N ILE A 120 6.31 4.04 -5.76
CA ILE A 120 6.23 4.18 -4.30
C ILE A 120 6.83 2.94 -3.62
N ARG A 121 7.51 3.19 -2.49
CA ARG A 121 8.06 2.17 -1.61
C ARG A 121 7.57 2.38 -0.18
N ILE A 122 7.12 1.29 0.43
CA ILE A 122 6.85 1.23 1.87
C ILE A 122 8.05 0.54 2.51
N ASN A 123 8.79 1.28 3.33
CA ASN A 123 10.03 0.79 3.90
C ASN A 123 9.73 -0.16 5.07
N GLY A 124 10.24 -1.40 5.04
CA GLY A 124 10.13 -2.33 6.16
C GLY A 124 11.39 -2.40 7.03
N ALA A 125 12.47 -1.69 6.66
CA ALA A 125 13.65 -1.53 7.51
C ALA A 125 13.51 -0.34 8.48
N VAL A 126 12.69 0.65 8.10
CA VAL A 126 12.28 1.80 8.91
C VAL A 126 10.78 1.97 8.67
N PRO A 127 9.91 2.09 9.69
CA PRO A 127 8.46 2.15 9.50
C PRO A 127 8.01 3.51 8.95
N GLU A 128 8.31 3.78 7.68
CA GLU A 128 7.99 5.01 6.98
C GLU A 128 7.59 4.75 5.52
N VAL A 129 6.83 5.70 4.97
CA VAL A 129 6.58 5.78 3.53
C VAL A 129 7.63 6.72 2.95
N VAL A 130 8.45 6.21 2.04
CA VAL A 130 9.45 7.03 1.34
C VAL A 130 9.03 7.18 -0.10
N VAL A 131 8.87 8.43 -0.53
CA VAL A 131 8.67 8.80 -1.94
C VAL A 131 10.00 9.35 -2.45
N ASN A 132 10.41 8.89 -3.63
CA ASN A 132 11.70 9.23 -4.25
C ASN A 132 12.95 8.87 -3.41
N GLU A 133 12.98 7.68 -2.80
CA GLU A 133 14.12 7.25 -1.96
C GLU A 133 15.44 7.17 -2.73
N SER A 134 15.38 6.72 -3.99
CA SER A 134 16.57 6.57 -4.84
C SER A 134 17.05 7.90 -5.43
N SER A 135 16.45 9.03 -5.03
CA SER A 135 16.84 10.38 -5.43
C SER A 135 16.92 10.55 -6.96
N ASP A 136 16.00 9.92 -7.69
CA ASP A 136 15.89 10.13 -9.13
C ASP A 136 15.35 11.55 -9.33
N SER A 137 16.15 12.40 -9.99
CA SER A 137 15.81 13.79 -10.27
C SER A 137 14.49 13.98 -11.03
N LEU A 138 13.92 12.92 -11.62
CA LEU A 138 12.67 12.98 -12.37
C LEU A 138 11.44 12.52 -11.58
N VAL A 139 11.60 12.13 -10.30
CA VAL A 139 10.48 11.68 -9.47
C VAL A 139 10.04 12.80 -8.54
N ASP A 140 8.96 13.48 -8.95
CA ASP A 140 8.28 14.49 -8.14
C ASP A 140 7.14 13.87 -7.31
N PHE A 141 6.71 14.55 -6.25
CA PHE A 141 5.48 14.23 -5.54
C PHE A 141 4.44 15.34 -5.75
N ARG A 142 3.27 14.97 -6.29
CA ARG A 142 2.22 15.91 -6.68
C ARG A 142 0.89 15.49 -6.08
N VAL A 143 0.22 16.46 -5.45
CA VAL A 143 -1.15 16.33 -4.95
C VAL A 143 -2.00 17.39 -5.63
N GLU A 144 -3.06 16.94 -6.28
CA GLU A 144 -3.97 17.76 -7.06
C GLU A 144 -5.25 18.09 -6.27
N SER A 145 -5.94 19.16 -6.66
CA SER A 145 -7.33 19.45 -6.32
C SER A 145 -8.17 19.51 -7.61
N ASP A 146 -9.50 19.61 -7.49
CA ASP A 146 -10.42 19.64 -8.63
C ASP A 146 -10.03 20.63 -9.75
N SER A 147 -9.39 21.74 -9.40
CA SER A 147 -9.01 22.81 -10.33
C SER A 147 -7.52 23.13 -10.36
N ASN A 148 -6.67 22.36 -9.67
CA ASN A 148 -5.24 22.60 -9.66
C ASN A 148 -4.43 21.30 -9.58
N THR A 149 -3.59 21.09 -10.60
CA THR A 149 -2.67 19.96 -10.69
C THR A 149 -1.52 20.01 -9.70
N HIS A 150 -1.25 21.13 -9.02
CA HIS A 150 -0.13 21.29 -8.08
C HIS A 150 -0.58 22.04 -6.83
N MET A 151 -1.59 21.49 -6.14
CA MET A 151 -2.06 22.09 -4.88
C MET A 151 -1.01 21.91 -3.78
N PHE A 152 -0.38 20.73 -3.71
CA PHE A 152 0.86 20.51 -2.94
C PHE A 152 1.85 19.76 -3.82
N PHE A 153 3.06 20.29 -3.96
CA PHE A 153 4.05 19.78 -4.90
C PHE A 153 5.45 19.78 -4.28
N VAL A 154 6.13 18.65 -4.36
CA VAL A 154 7.56 18.52 -4.05
C VAL A 154 8.28 18.26 -5.36
N ASP A 155 9.08 19.24 -5.78
CA ASP A 155 9.94 19.14 -6.96
C ASP A 155 11.27 18.50 -6.54
N GLY A 156 11.49 17.26 -6.98
CA GLY A 156 12.66 16.48 -6.62
C GLY A 156 13.94 16.99 -7.28
N ALA A 157 13.83 17.61 -8.46
CA ALA A 157 14.98 18.18 -9.17
C ALA A 157 15.44 19.50 -8.56
N ALA A 158 14.48 20.38 -8.24
CA ALA A 158 14.74 21.72 -7.71
C ALA A 158 14.95 21.73 -6.19
N ASN A 159 14.60 20.65 -5.49
CA ASN A 159 14.63 20.57 -4.01
C ASN A 159 13.72 21.62 -3.35
N THR A 160 12.48 21.73 -3.85
CA THR A 160 11.54 22.80 -3.44
C THR A 160 10.13 22.25 -3.20
N VAL A 161 9.38 22.95 -2.36
CA VAL A 161 7.96 22.69 -2.08
C VAL A 161 7.11 23.85 -2.59
N GLY A 162 6.15 23.54 -3.46
CA GLY A 162 5.15 24.47 -3.96
C GLY A 162 3.77 24.21 -3.36
N ILE A 163 3.06 25.28 -3.00
CA ILE A 163 1.61 25.25 -2.73
C ILE A 163 0.92 26.13 -3.77
N ASN A 164 -0.03 25.54 -4.51
CA ASN A 164 -0.75 26.19 -5.60
C ASN A 164 0.16 26.66 -6.78
N THR A 165 1.32 26.01 -6.97
CA THR A 165 2.30 26.33 -8.02
C THR A 165 3.10 25.10 -8.45
N SER A 166 3.42 25.00 -9.75
CA SER A 166 4.28 23.95 -10.33
C SER A 166 5.74 24.37 -10.46
N ASN A 167 6.05 25.65 -10.22
CA ASN A 167 7.38 26.20 -10.43
C ASN A 167 7.78 27.07 -9.23
N PRO A 168 7.91 26.47 -8.03
CA PRO A 168 8.39 27.18 -6.85
C PRO A 168 9.77 27.79 -7.11
N THR A 169 9.95 29.03 -6.69
CA THR A 169 11.22 29.77 -6.84
C THR A 169 12.00 29.88 -5.53
N GLN A 170 11.39 29.42 -4.44
CA GLN A 170 11.95 29.35 -3.08
C GLN A 170 11.75 27.94 -2.53
N LEU A 171 12.45 27.60 -1.45
CA LEU A 171 12.33 26.29 -0.79
C LEU A 171 10.87 25.97 -0.43
N LEU A 172 10.13 26.95 0.07
CA LEU A 172 8.68 26.92 0.20
C LEU A 172 8.11 28.12 -0.54
N ASP A 173 7.36 27.86 -1.62
CA ASP A 173 6.70 28.88 -2.43
C ASP A 173 5.18 28.67 -2.38
N ILE A 174 4.46 29.66 -1.85
CA ILE A 174 3.01 29.60 -1.71
C ILE A 174 2.41 30.64 -2.64
N ASN A 175 1.81 30.17 -3.73
CA ASN A 175 1.10 31.03 -4.68
C ASN A 175 -0.32 31.32 -4.15
N GLY A 176 -0.40 32.13 -3.11
CA GLY A 176 -1.63 32.61 -2.50
C GLY A 176 -1.50 34.08 -2.08
N ASP A 177 -2.62 34.71 -1.75
CA ASP A 177 -2.68 36.10 -1.31
C ASP A 177 -2.44 36.28 0.20
N ALA A 178 -2.42 35.18 0.97
CA ALA A 178 -2.14 35.20 2.40
C ALA A 178 -1.61 33.85 2.94
N ILE A 179 -0.89 33.93 4.06
CA ILE A 179 -0.53 32.79 4.91
C ILE A 179 -1.20 32.99 6.28
N ARG A 180 -1.86 31.96 6.81
CA ARG A 180 -2.55 32.03 8.11
C ARG A 180 -1.87 31.16 9.17
N LEU A 181 -1.32 31.78 10.20
CA LEU A 181 -0.91 31.14 11.45
C LEU A 181 -2.05 31.25 12.47
N ARG A 182 -2.70 30.14 12.82
CA ARG A 182 -3.99 30.20 13.55
C ARG A 182 -3.85 30.53 15.03
N SER A 183 -2.89 29.92 15.72
CA SER A 183 -2.69 30.10 17.16
C SER A 183 -1.63 31.19 17.39
N PRO A 184 -1.94 32.24 18.15
CA PRO A 184 -0.94 33.23 18.51
C PRO A 184 0.07 32.64 19.50
N LEU A 185 1.28 33.18 19.48
CA LEU A 185 2.32 32.95 20.48
C LEU A 185 2.84 34.33 20.88
N THR A 186 2.64 34.72 22.15
CA THR A 186 3.13 35.98 22.72
C THR A 186 4.32 35.71 23.62
N PRO A 187 5.56 36.02 23.18
CA PRO A 187 6.70 36.12 24.09
C PRO A 187 6.40 37.13 25.21
N SER A 188 6.48 36.68 26.45
CA SER A 188 6.31 37.47 27.67
C SER A 188 7.51 38.39 27.96
N SER A 189 8.68 38.06 27.40
CA SER A 189 9.89 38.88 27.44
C SER A 189 10.72 38.72 26.17
N ALA A 190 11.69 39.62 25.97
CA ALA A 190 12.65 39.51 24.86
C ALA A 190 13.58 38.28 24.99
N SER A 191 13.62 37.64 26.16
CA SER A 191 14.43 36.48 26.49
C SER A 191 13.62 35.19 26.66
N ASP A 192 12.38 35.15 26.18
CA ASP A 192 11.55 33.94 26.23
C ASP A 192 12.06 32.86 25.27
N LEU A 193 11.73 31.60 25.57
CA LEU A 193 12.15 30.44 24.78
C LEU A 193 11.79 30.61 23.29
N GLY A 194 12.78 30.46 22.42
CA GLY A 194 12.57 30.54 20.98
C GLY A 194 13.83 30.20 20.18
N GLU A 195 13.62 29.66 18.99
CA GLU A 195 14.70 29.36 18.04
C GLU A 195 14.80 30.42 16.96
N ALA A 196 16.01 30.68 16.48
CA ALA A 196 16.24 31.69 15.43
C ALA A 196 15.40 31.39 14.17
N GLY A 197 14.73 32.41 13.65
CA GLY A 197 13.85 32.30 12.47
C GLY A 197 12.38 32.02 12.80
N MET A 198 12.03 31.75 14.06
CA MET A 198 10.62 31.68 14.46
C MET A 198 9.93 33.03 14.25
N ILE A 199 8.77 33.00 13.59
CA ILE A 199 7.88 34.15 13.40
C ILE A 199 6.54 33.81 14.06
N CYS A 200 6.07 34.68 14.93
CA CYS A 200 4.75 34.54 15.56
C CYS A 200 4.08 35.90 15.73
N TRP A 201 2.83 35.90 16.18
CA TRP A 201 2.02 37.10 16.29
C TRP A 201 1.09 37.03 17.50
N ASP A 202 0.62 38.20 17.91
CA ASP A 202 -0.56 38.39 18.74
C ASP A 202 -1.38 39.58 18.25
N ALA A 203 -2.42 39.96 19.00
CA ALA A 203 -3.31 41.05 18.61
C ALA A 203 -2.61 42.41 18.40
N ASN A 204 -1.41 42.61 18.96
CA ASN A 204 -0.71 43.90 18.99
C ASN A 204 0.65 43.89 18.27
N TYR A 205 1.27 42.72 18.07
CA TYR A 205 2.64 42.64 17.55
C TYR A 205 2.86 41.46 16.61
N LEU A 206 3.76 41.67 15.65
CA LEU A 206 4.49 40.61 14.96
C LEU A 206 5.86 40.43 15.64
N TYR A 207 6.23 39.19 15.93
CA TYR A 207 7.46 38.82 16.62
C TYR A 207 8.37 38.00 15.70
N VAL A 208 9.68 38.23 15.80
CA VAL A 208 10.72 37.43 15.14
C VAL A 208 11.81 37.10 16.15
N CYS A 209 12.08 35.82 16.33
CA CYS A 209 13.22 35.34 17.12
C CYS A 209 14.47 35.43 16.25
N VAL A 210 15.43 36.27 16.62
CA VAL A 210 16.61 36.57 15.77
C VAL A 210 17.87 35.79 16.16
N ALA A 211 17.86 35.19 17.36
CA ALA A 211 18.84 34.27 17.90
C ALA A 211 18.14 33.44 18.99
N THR A 212 18.74 32.36 19.47
CA THR A 212 18.17 31.57 20.57
C THR A 212 17.77 32.49 21.73
N ASP A 213 16.51 32.36 22.14
CA ASP A 213 15.87 33.14 23.21
C ASP A 213 16.06 34.66 23.07
N THR A 214 16.04 35.17 21.83
CA THR A 214 16.21 36.61 21.57
C THR A 214 15.13 37.10 20.61
N TRP A 215 14.08 37.69 21.16
CA TRP A 215 12.93 38.18 20.41
C TRP A 215 13.03 39.66 20.07
N LYS A 216 12.67 39.98 18.83
CA LYS A 216 12.32 41.34 18.40
C LYS A 216 10.86 41.35 17.97
N ARG A 217 10.23 42.53 18.04
CA ARG A 217 8.84 42.70 17.64
C ARG A 217 8.60 44.04 16.98
N ILE A 218 7.58 44.09 16.13
CA ILE A 218 7.05 45.32 15.54
C ILE A 218 5.57 45.46 15.94
N PRO A 219 5.11 46.66 16.38
CA PRO A 219 3.69 46.90 16.62
C PRO A 219 2.86 46.73 15.35
N LEU A 220 1.63 46.24 15.51
CA LEU A 220 0.62 46.18 14.46
C LEU A 220 -0.36 47.34 14.68
N ASP A 221 -0.36 48.30 13.75
CA ASP A 221 -1.26 49.46 13.80
C ASP A 221 -2.55 49.20 13.00
N SER A 222 -3.64 49.85 13.38
CA SER A 222 -4.84 49.92 12.54
C SER A 222 -4.58 50.82 11.33
N TRP A 223 -5.00 50.37 10.14
CA TRP A 223 -4.95 51.13 8.90
C TRP A 223 -6.19 52.00 8.69
#